data_AF-A0AAJ0U5M0-F1
#
_entry.id   AF-A0AAJ0U5M0-F1
#
_cell.length_a   1.000
_cell.length_b   1.000
_cell.length_c   1.000
_cell.angle_alpha   90.00
_cell.angle_beta   90.00
_cell.angle_gamma   90.00
#
_symmetry.space_group_name_H-M   'P 1'
#
loop_
_entity.id
_entity.type
_entity.pdbx_description
1 polymer ?
#
loop_
_entity_poly.entity_id
_entity_poly.type
_entity_poly.pdbx_seq_one_letter_code
_entity_poly.pdbx_strand_id
1 'polypeptide(L)'
;MSRKPEDTTIARLEDASKWLITEVVAELYQEPRRGDQIQSALLDRFKLRSYNKPGLDSETSWPHFIPFSRGIYYDISVVASETIGHGYFEYWFIAVTQQAWVATAKTQCRFIVTQAESKTSYRAILKNEGRFFDQYDVDGRAVFKLFPEADLRLRSRLTPWLLPSCFENRPDLLEEEVSVLQDGSYVLRPISAATSG
;
A
#
# COMPACT_ATOMS: atom_id res chain seq x y z
N MET A 1 2.92 -30.61 -13.44
CA MET A 1 2.12 -29.44 -13.87
C MET A 1 2.98 -28.19 -13.75
N SER A 2 3.31 -27.51 -14.85
CA SER A 2 4.07 -26.25 -14.82
C SER A 2 3.12 -25.10 -14.46
N ARG A 3 3.44 -24.30 -13.43
CA ARG A 3 2.64 -23.11 -13.08
C ARG A 3 2.68 -22.10 -14.23
N LYS A 4 1.60 -21.35 -14.45
CA LYS A 4 1.61 -20.34 -15.53
C LYS A 4 2.65 -19.26 -15.19
N PRO A 5 3.32 -18.65 -16.20
CA PRO A 5 4.31 -17.59 -15.97
C PRO A 5 3.77 -16.35 -15.23
N GLU A 6 2.46 -16.14 -15.23
CA GLU A 6 1.77 -15.10 -14.48
C GLU A 6 1.72 -15.43 -12.99
N ASP A 7 1.37 -16.67 -12.63
CA ASP A 7 1.35 -17.16 -11.23
C ASP A 7 2.71 -16.99 -10.55
N THR A 8 3.80 -17.20 -11.30
CA THR A 8 5.16 -17.00 -10.76
C THR A 8 5.55 -15.53 -10.65
N THR A 9 4.91 -14.63 -11.39
CA THR A 9 5.18 -13.18 -11.30
C THR A 9 4.44 -12.57 -10.12
N ILE A 10 3.16 -12.92 -9.96
CA ILE A 10 2.36 -12.52 -8.80
C ILE A 10 3.01 -13.01 -7.50
N ALA A 11 3.38 -14.30 -7.43
CA ALA A 11 4.03 -14.84 -6.24
C ALA A 11 5.33 -14.08 -5.88
N ARG A 12 6.15 -13.72 -6.88
CA ARG A 12 7.38 -12.95 -6.64
C ARG A 12 7.09 -11.54 -6.14
N LEU A 13 6.05 -10.88 -6.65
CA LEU A 13 5.63 -9.56 -6.17
C LEU A 13 5.08 -9.64 -4.74
N GLU A 14 4.29 -10.67 -4.42
CA GLU A 14 3.79 -10.91 -3.06
C GLU A 14 4.94 -11.19 -2.08
N ASP A 15 5.90 -12.03 -2.45
CA ASP A 15 7.08 -12.33 -1.63
C ASP A 15 7.99 -11.12 -1.44
N ALA A 16 8.21 -10.33 -2.51
CA ALA A 16 8.96 -9.09 -2.42
C ALA A 16 8.26 -8.06 -1.53
N SER A 17 6.92 -7.98 -1.58
CA SER A 17 6.14 -7.06 -0.74
C SER A 17 6.30 -7.40 0.74
N LYS A 18 6.23 -8.69 1.09
CA LYS A 18 6.49 -9.15 2.47
C LYS A 18 7.90 -8.77 2.90
N TRP A 19 8.90 -9.10 2.09
CA TRP A 19 10.31 -8.77 2.37
C TRP A 19 10.53 -7.27 2.58
N LEU A 20 9.97 -6.43 1.70
CA LEU A 20 10.05 -4.97 1.82
C LEU A 20 9.47 -4.52 3.17
N ILE A 21 8.25 -4.95 3.50
CA ILE A 21 7.56 -4.55 4.73
C ILE A 21 8.27 -5.07 5.99
N THR A 22 8.69 -6.33 6.01
CA THR A 22 9.17 -7.00 7.24
C THR A 22 10.64 -6.76 7.52
N GLU A 23 11.47 -6.73 6.49
CA GLU A 23 12.94 -6.68 6.61
C GLU A 23 13.50 -5.29 6.25
N VAL A 24 13.10 -4.74 5.10
CA VAL A 24 13.76 -3.55 4.54
C VAL A 24 13.44 -2.27 5.29
N VAL A 25 12.22 -2.12 5.80
CA VAL A 25 11.80 -0.86 6.42
C VAL A 25 12.68 -0.50 7.62
N ALA A 26 13.07 -1.48 8.44
CA ALA A 26 13.95 -1.26 9.58
C ALA A 26 15.29 -0.64 9.14
N GLU A 27 15.89 -1.22 8.10
CA GLU A 27 17.14 -0.75 7.50
C GLU A 27 16.98 0.64 6.87
N LEU A 28 15.83 0.89 6.24
CA LEU A 28 15.56 2.16 5.56
C LEU A 28 15.44 3.33 6.55
N TYR A 29 14.83 3.11 7.73
CA TYR A 29 14.79 4.15 8.77
C TYR A 29 16.17 4.40 9.40
N GLN A 30 17.05 3.40 9.43
CA GLN A 30 18.43 3.56 9.91
C GLN A 30 19.33 4.25 8.88
N GLU A 31 19.16 3.92 7.60
CA GLU A 31 19.95 4.47 6.51
C GLU A 31 19.04 4.84 5.30
N PRO A 32 18.42 6.03 5.31
CA PRO A 32 17.45 6.44 4.29
C PRO A 32 18.00 6.52 2.85
N ARG A 33 19.33 6.51 2.68
CA ARG A 33 19.99 6.60 1.38
C ARG A 33 20.13 5.26 0.66
N ARG A 34 19.65 4.16 1.24
CA ARG A 34 19.84 2.79 0.71
C ARG A 34 18.97 2.41 -0.50
N GLY A 35 18.27 3.36 -1.11
CA GLY A 35 17.32 3.07 -2.18
C GLY A 35 17.92 2.31 -3.36
N ASP A 36 19.18 2.60 -3.73
CA ASP A 36 19.84 1.91 -4.84
C ASP A 36 20.19 0.45 -4.48
N GLN A 37 20.64 0.18 -3.25
CA GLN A 37 20.88 -1.18 -2.77
C GLN A 37 19.58 -2.00 -2.73
N ILE A 38 18.47 -1.39 -2.29
CA ILE A 38 17.16 -2.06 -2.25
C ILE A 38 16.69 -2.39 -3.68
N GLN A 39 16.89 -1.47 -4.63
CA GLN A 39 16.51 -1.70 -6.03
C GLN A 39 17.34 -2.83 -6.66
N SER A 40 18.64 -2.90 -6.38
CA SER A 40 19.48 -4.03 -6.79
C SER A 40 19.02 -5.34 -6.16
N ALA A 41 18.71 -5.36 -4.87
CA ALA A 41 18.20 -6.55 -4.19
C ALA A 41 16.85 -7.04 -4.77
N LEU A 42 15.94 -6.13 -5.13
CA LEU A 42 14.68 -6.48 -5.82
C LEU A 42 14.96 -7.18 -7.16
N LEU A 43 15.91 -6.67 -7.93
CA LEU A 43 16.30 -7.25 -9.21
C LEU A 43 17.00 -8.60 -9.01
N ASP A 44 17.92 -8.71 -8.06
CA ASP A 44 18.74 -9.91 -7.91
C ASP A 44 17.96 -11.06 -7.28
N ARG A 45 17.23 -10.81 -6.18
CA ARG A 45 16.50 -11.82 -5.42
C ARG A 45 15.16 -12.20 -6.06
N PHE A 46 14.41 -11.20 -6.54
CA PHE A 46 13.03 -11.41 -7.01
C PHE A 46 12.88 -11.25 -8.54
N LYS A 47 13.92 -10.78 -9.24
CA LYS A 47 13.85 -10.44 -10.67
C LYS A 47 12.75 -9.41 -10.96
N LEU A 48 12.62 -8.44 -10.07
CA LEU A 48 11.66 -7.33 -10.14
C LEU A 48 12.42 -6.01 -10.35
N ARG A 49 11.76 -5.05 -11.00
CA ARG A 49 12.23 -3.66 -11.06
C ARG A 49 11.41 -2.82 -10.07
N SER A 50 11.88 -1.62 -9.76
CA SER A 50 11.10 -0.63 -9.00
C SER A 50 10.84 0.59 -9.88
N TYR A 51 9.60 1.10 -9.87
CA TYR A 51 9.20 2.27 -10.66
C TYR A 51 9.72 3.57 -10.03
N ASN A 52 9.67 3.66 -8.70
CA ASN A 52 10.33 4.70 -7.93
C ASN A 52 11.67 4.20 -7.35
N LYS A 53 12.51 5.12 -6.89
CA LYS A 53 13.63 4.76 -6.00
C LYS A 53 13.03 4.35 -4.65
N PRO A 54 13.21 3.09 -4.19
CA PRO A 54 12.76 2.65 -2.87
C PRO A 54 13.25 3.60 -1.78
N GLY A 55 12.34 4.08 -0.93
CA GLY A 55 12.72 5.14 0.01
C GLY A 55 11.61 5.57 0.95
N LEU A 56 11.93 6.58 1.76
CA LEU A 56 10.95 7.29 2.55
C LEU A 56 10.34 8.39 1.66
N ASP A 57 9.02 8.43 1.61
CA ASP A 57 8.24 9.50 1.02
C ASP A 57 8.63 10.85 1.64
N SER A 58 8.91 11.85 0.82
CA SER A 58 9.44 13.13 1.29
C SER A 58 8.45 13.93 2.14
N GLU A 59 7.15 13.71 1.96
CA GLU A 59 6.12 14.45 2.70
C GLU A 59 5.79 13.81 4.05
N THR A 60 5.79 12.48 4.11
CA THR A 60 5.37 11.73 5.30
C THR A 60 6.49 11.07 6.05
N SER A 61 7.69 11.01 5.44
CA SER A 61 8.81 10.22 5.94
C SER A 61 8.43 8.74 6.17
N TRP A 62 7.45 8.24 5.43
CA TRP A 62 7.00 6.85 5.48
C TRP A 62 7.53 6.05 4.31
N PRO A 63 7.77 4.74 4.47
CA PRO A 63 8.26 3.90 3.38
C PRO A 63 7.28 3.85 2.21
N HIS A 64 7.81 3.96 1.00
CA HIS A 64 7.04 3.82 -0.24
C HIS A 64 7.83 3.03 -1.28
N PHE A 65 7.21 2.00 -1.83
CA PHE A 65 7.83 1.10 -2.79
C PHE A 65 6.87 0.81 -3.94
N ILE A 66 7.38 0.78 -5.17
CA ILE A 66 6.59 0.41 -6.35
C ILE A 66 7.32 -0.69 -7.15
N PRO A 67 7.50 -1.91 -6.61
CA PRO A 67 8.01 -3.03 -7.39
C PRO A 67 7.04 -3.40 -8.53
N PHE A 68 7.60 -3.75 -9.68
CA PHE A 68 6.82 -4.13 -10.85
C PHE A 68 7.52 -5.17 -11.72
N SER A 69 6.71 -5.92 -12.47
CA SER A 69 7.17 -6.83 -13.51
C SER A 69 6.03 -7.15 -14.48
N ARG A 70 6.33 -7.25 -15.78
CA ARG A 70 5.37 -7.64 -16.83
C ARG A 70 4.04 -6.86 -16.79
N GLY A 71 4.12 -5.55 -16.55
CA GLY A 71 2.94 -4.68 -16.50
C GLY A 71 2.09 -4.80 -15.23
N ILE A 72 2.54 -5.55 -14.22
CA ILE A 72 1.92 -5.63 -12.89
C ILE A 72 2.74 -4.79 -11.92
N TYR A 73 2.08 -3.85 -11.25
CA TYR A 73 2.66 -2.90 -10.31
C TYR A 73 2.05 -3.13 -8.93
N TYR A 74 2.89 -3.10 -7.90
CA TYR A 74 2.45 -3.12 -6.50
C TYR A 74 2.87 -1.80 -5.89
N ASP A 75 1.94 -0.89 -5.65
CA ASP A 75 2.18 0.35 -4.91
C ASP A 75 1.99 0.07 -3.42
N ILE A 76 3.10 0.05 -2.67
CA ILE A 76 3.17 -0.37 -1.28
C ILE A 76 3.49 0.85 -0.42
N SER A 77 2.55 1.25 0.43
CA SER A 77 2.69 2.43 1.27
C SER A 77 2.13 2.21 2.67
N VAL A 78 2.71 2.92 3.65
CA VAL A 78 2.05 3.13 4.95
C VAL A 78 0.99 4.21 4.78
N VAL A 79 -0.18 3.98 5.36
CA VAL A 79 -1.29 4.96 5.33
C VAL A 79 -1.63 5.49 6.71
N ALA A 80 -1.29 4.75 7.77
CA ALA A 80 -1.37 5.22 9.15
C ALA A 80 -0.34 4.50 10.02
N SER A 81 0.08 5.14 11.11
CA SER A 81 0.84 4.48 12.18
C SER A 81 0.46 5.02 13.55
N GLU A 82 0.55 4.17 14.56
CA GLU A 82 0.23 4.52 15.94
C GLU A 82 1.21 3.81 16.90
N THR A 83 1.55 4.47 18.01
CA THR A 83 2.32 3.87 19.10
C THR A 83 1.41 3.64 20.30
N ILE A 84 1.27 2.39 20.73
CA ILE A 84 0.48 2.03 21.91
C ILE A 84 1.36 1.21 22.85
N GLY A 85 1.51 1.71 24.08
CA GLY A 85 2.44 1.12 25.04
C GLY A 85 3.87 1.08 24.49
N HIS A 86 4.41 -0.12 24.34
CA HIS A 86 5.75 -0.36 23.76
C HIS A 86 5.70 -0.88 22.30
N GLY A 87 4.52 -0.91 21.68
CA GLY A 87 4.34 -1.35 20.30
C GLY A 87 4.20 -0.17 19.34
N TYR A 88 4.91 -0.24 18.22
CA TYR A 88 4.73 0.62 17.06
C TYR A 88 3.97 -0.15 15.98
N PHE A 89 2.78 0.32 15.63
CA PHE A 89 1.89 -0.32 14.68
C PHE A 89 1.81 0.50 13.40
N GLU A 90 1.80 -0.18 12.26
CA GLU A 90 1.65 0.46 10.95
C GLU A 90 0.53 -0.23 10.18
N TYR A 91 -0.34 0.58 9.60
CA TYR A 91 -1.36 0.17 8.64
C TYR A 91 -0.81 0.43 7.24
N TRP A 92 -0.64 -0.64 6.49
CA TRP A 92 -0.11 -0.67 5.14
C TRP A 92 -1.22 -0.92 4.13
N PHE A 93 -1.06 -0.29 2.97
CA PHE A 93 -1.89 -0.50 1.81
C PHE A 93 -1.01 -0.91 0.64
N ILE A 94 -1.45 -1.95 -0.07
CA ILE A 94 -0.87 -2.35 -1.35
C ILE A 94 -1.95 -2.19 -2.40
N ALA A 95 -1.77 -1.28 -3.35
CA ALA A 95 -2.58 -1.22 -4.55
C ALA A 95 -1.89 -1.99 -5.68
N VAL A 96 -2.59 -2.94 -6.28
CA VAL A 96 -2.09 -3.76 -7.38
C VAL A 96 -2.77 -3.32 -8.66
N THR A 97 -1.97 -2.93 -9.66
CA THR A 97 -2.46 -2.49 -10.96
C THR A 97 -1.82 -3.31 -12.08
N GLN A 98 -2.64 -3.93 -12.92
CA GLN A 98 -2.20 -4.66 -14.12
C GLN A 98 -2.57 -3.86 -15.39
N GLN A 99 -1.57 -3.51 -16.20
CA GLN A 99 -1.79 -2.75 -17.44
C GLN A 99 -2.55 -3.55 -18.51
N ALA A 100 -3.40 -2.84 -19.27
CA ALA A 100 -4.42 -3.41 -20.16
C ALA A 100 -3.90 -4.21 -21.37
N TRP A 101 -2.63 -4.09 -21.76
CA TRP A 101 -2.06 -4.94 -22.83
C TRP A 101 -2.00 -6.43 -22.44
N VAL A 102 -2.27 -6.75 -21.17
CA VAL A 102 -2.45 -8.09 -20.62
C VAL A 102 -3.94 -8.43 -20.50
N ALA A 103 -4.68 -8.45 -21.62
CA ALA A 103 -6.02 -9.01 -21.84
C ALA A 103 -7.22 -8.58 -20.94
N THR A 104 -7.03 -8.10 -19.71
CA THR A 104 -8.00 -7.42 -18.85
C THR A 104 -7.19 -6.68 -17.76
N ALA A 105 -7.34 -5.36 -17.67
CA ALA A 105 -6.77 -4.64 -16.53
C ALA A 105 -7.43 -5.17 -15.25
N LYS A 106 -6.63 -5.68 -14.32
CA LYS A 106 -7.08 -6.13 -13.01
C LYS A 106 -6.51 -5.21 -11.96
N THR A 107 -7.38 -4.80 -11.06
CA THR A 107 -7.00 -4.11 -9.84
C THR A 107 -7.28 -5.01 -8.65
N GLN A 108 -6.33 -5.06 -7.72
CA GLN A 108 -6.46 -5.76 -6.44
C GLN A 108 -5.82 -4.92 -5.36
N CYS A 109 -6.04 -5.30 -4.11
CA CYS A 109 -5.42 -4.65 -2.98
C CYS A 109 -5.08 -5.63 -1.86
N ARG A 110 -4.20 -5.16 -0.98
CA ARG A 110 -3.99 -5.74 0.35
C ARG A 110 -3.99 -4.64 1.40
N PHE A 111 -4.57 -4.95 2.54
CA PHE A 111 -4.53 -4.13 3.74
C PHE A 111 -3.82 -4.92 4.82
N ILE A 112 -2.69 -4.42 5.28
CA ILE A 112 -1.78 -5.15 6.16
C ILE A 112 -1.59 -4.35 7.45
N VAL A 113 -1.70 -5.01 8.60
CA VAL A 113 -1.27 -4.43 9.87
C VAL A 113 0.03 -5.09 10.29
N THR A 114 0.98 -4.27 10.68
CA THR A 114 2.24 -4.72 11.26
C THR A 114 2.46 -4.17 12.65
N GLN A 115 3.30 -4.85 13.42
CA GLN A 115 3.83 -4.39 14.69
C GLN A 115 5.35 -4.51 14.70
N ALA A 116 6.00 -3.53 15.34
CA ALA A 116 7.42 -3.53 15.65
C ALA A 116 7.62 -2.89 17.04
N GLU A 117 8.80 -3.04 17.64
CA GLU A 117 9.13 -2.34 18.89
C GLU A 117 9.34 -0.82 18.65
N SER A 118 9.82 -0.46 17.46
CA SER A 118 10.07 0.92 17.06
C SER A 118 10.10 1.04 15.53
N LYS A 119 10.20 2.27 15.01
CA LYS A 119 10.37 2.52 13.56
C LYS A 119 11.59 1.82 12.96
N THR A 120 12.65 1.59 13.73
CA THR A 120 13.89 0.96 13.26
C THR A 120 13.97 -0.54 13.52
N SER A 121 12.91 -1.16 14.03
CA SER A 121 12.84 -2.59 14.35
C SER A 121 12.15 -3.38 13.24
N TYR A 122 12.41 -4.68 13.09
CA TYR A 122 11.71 -5.52 12.13
C TYR A 122 10.20 -5.60 12.40
N ARG A 123 9.41 -5.78 11.34
CA ARG A 123 7.94 -5.84 11.44
C ARG A 123 7.47 -7.28 11.48
N ALA A 124 6.57 -7.59 12.41
CA ALA A 124 5.70 -8.76 12.34
C ALA A 124 4.39 -8.37 11.65
N ILE A 125 3.95 -9.16 10.67
CA ILE A 125 2.61 -9.00 10.07
C ILE A 125 1.58 -9.63 11.01
N LEU A 126 0.65 -8.82 11.49
CA LEU A 126 -0.43 -9.25 12.38
C LEU A 126 -1.73 -9.54 11.63
N LYS A 127 -1.98 -8.82 10.54
CA LYS A 127 -3.18 -8.96 9.71
C LYS A 127 -2.83 -8.69 8.25
N ASN A 128 -3.45 -9.42 7.32
CA ASN A 128 -3.28 -9.25 5.89
C ASN A 128 -4.58 -9.65 5.17
N GLU A 129 -5.34 -8.65 4.72
CA GLU A 129 -6.65 -8.85 4.11
C GLU A 129 -6.70 -8.32 2.68
N GLY A 130 -7.50 -8.95 1.83
CA GLY A 130 -7.80 -8.44 0.48
C GLY A 130 -8.95 -7.43 0.42
N ARG A 131 -9.53 -7.08 1.57
CA ARG A 131 -10.68 -6.17 1.70
C ARG A 131 -10.40 -5.15 2.79
N PHE A 132 -10.93 -3.94 2.60
CA PHE A 132 -10.76 -2.85 3.53
C PHE A 132 -11.36 -3.19 4.89
N PHE A 133 -10.67 -2.78 5.95
CA PHE A 133 -11.19 -2.79 7.31
C PHE A 133 -10.82 -1.47 7.95
N ASP A 134 -11.79 -0.83 8.60
CA ASP A 134 -11.62 0.50 9.20
C ASP A 134 -10.93 0.46 10.56
N GLN A 135 -10.94 -0.71 11.21
CA GLN A 135 -10.40 -0.87 12.55
C GLN A 135 -9.57 -2.14 12.73
N TYR A 136 -8.55 -2.03 13.57
CA TYR A 136 -7.79 -3.14 14.11
C TYR A 136 -7.64 -2.98 15.61
N ASP A 137 -7.94 -4.03 16.37
CA ASP A 137 -7.91 -4.03 17.83
C ASP A 137 -6.73 -4.82 18.37
N VAL A 138 -6.11 -4.30 19.43
CA VAL A 138 -5.11 -4.99 20.26
C VAL A 138 -5.58 -4.90 21.70
N ASP A 139 -5.71 -6.06 22.35
CA ASP A 139 -6.16 -6.17 23.74
C ASP A 139 -7.47 -5.40 24.05
N GLY A 140 -8.41 -5.41 23.10
CA GLY A 140 -9.70 -4.73 23.22
C GLY A 140 -9.66 -3.21 23.00
N ARG A 141 -8.53 -2.67 22.54
CA ARG A 141 -8.36 -1.26 22.18
C ARG A 141 -8.13 -1.11 20.68
N ALA A 142 -8.89 -0.22 20.05
CA ALA A 142 -8.68 0.17 18.66
C ALA A 142 -7.31 0.84 18.49
N VAL A 143 -6.47 0.25 17.63
CA VAL A 143 -5.16 0.76 17.21
C VAL A 143 -5.28 1.66 15.99
N PHE A 144 -6.25 1.39 15.14
CA PHE A 144 -6.60 2.25 14.03
C PHE A 144 -8.10 2.47 14.04
N LYS A 145 -8.52 3.72 13.84
CA LYS A 145 -9.87 4.05 13.43
C LYS A 145 -9.76 4.89 12.16
N LEU A 146 -9.59 4.18 11.04
CA LEU A 146 -9.41 4.82 9.74
C LEU A 146 -10.71 5.51 9.30
N PHE A 147 -10.55 6.64 8.62
CA PHE A 147 -11.64 7.52 8.19
C PHE A 147 -12.55 8.01 9.32
N PRO A 148 -12.05 8.85 10.25
CA PRO A 148 -12.92 9.70 11.05
C PRO A 148 -13.57 10.77 10.16
N GLU A 149 -14.50 10.38 9.26
CA GLU A 149 -15.38 11.12 8.33
C GLU A 149 -14.81 12.27 7.46
N ALA A 150 -13.64 12.86 7.77
CA ALA A 150 -13.08 14.05 7.13
C ALA A 150 -11.59 13.93 6.74
N ASP A 151 -10.95 12.76 6.91
CA ASP A 151 -9.55 12.59 6.50
C ASP A 151 -9.42 12.38 4.98
N LEU A 152 -9.51 13.49 4.25
CA LEU A 152 -9.40 13.51 2.79
C LEU A 152 -8.01 13.11 2.31
N ARG A 153 -6.97 13.32 3.11
CA ARG A 153 -5.60 12.91 2.77
C ARG A 153 -5.49 11.39 2.74
N LEU A 154 -6.01 10.71 3.76
CA LEU A 154 -6.08 9.25 3.80
C LEU A 154 -6.93 8.71 2.64
N ARG A 155 -8.08 9.34 2.36
CA ARG A 155 -8.96 8.94 1.25
C ARG A 155 -8.27 9.11 -0.10
N SER A 156 -7.51 10.19 -0.27
CA SER A 156 -6.67 10.42 -1.45
C SER A 156 -5.58 9.37 -1.63
N ARG A 157 -5.00 8.85 -0.55
CA ARG A 157 -3.96 7.81 -0.63
C ARG A 157 -4.53 6.43 -0.94
N LEU A 158 -5.67 6.11 -0.34
CA LEU A 158 -6.33 4.83 -0.54
C LEU A 158 -7.06 4.73 -1.88
N THR A 159 -7.38 5.86 -2.52
CA THR A 159 -8.07 5.97 -3.82
C THR A 159 -9.23 4.98 -4.00
N PRO A 160 -10.18 4.88 -3.03
CA PRO A 160 -11.19 3.84 -3.01
C PRO A 160 -12.04 3.77 -4.30
N TRP A 161 -12.29 4.91 -4.95
CA TRP A 161 -13.02 4.99 -6.22
C TRP A 161 -12.33 4.31 -7.41
N LEU A 162 -11.00 4.16 -7.39
CA LEU A 162 -10.24 3.42 -8.42
C LEU A 162 -10.15 1.92 -8.11
N LEU A 163 -10.49 1.53 -6.88
CA LEU A 163 -10.35 0.17 -6.37
C LEU A 163 -11.65 -0.30 -5.69
N PRO A 164 -12.83 -0.20 -6.34
CA PRO A 164 -14.11 -0.38 -5.66
C PRO A 164 -14.30 -1.78 -5.03
N SER A 165 -13.74 -2.82 -5.63
CA SER A 165 -13.77 -4.19 -5.09
C SER A 165 -13.05 -4.34 -3.74
N CYS A 166 -12.14 -3.42 -3.43
CA CYS A 166 -11.42 -3.37 -2.16
C CYS A 166 -12.24 -2.79 -1.02
N PHE A 167 -13.24 -1.96 -1.34
CA PHE A 167 -14.03 -1.18 -0.40
C PHE A 167 -15.52 -1.51 -0.49
N GLU A 168 -15.88 -2.73 -0.90
CA GLU A 168 -17.28 -3.19 -1.01
C GLU A 168 -18.08 -3.00 0.29
N ASN A 169 -17.42 -3.00 1.45
CA ASN A 169 -18.02 -2.79 2.76
C ASN A 169 -18.13 -1.30 3.16
N ARG A 170 -17.66 -0.38 2.32
CA ARG A 170 -17.67 1.08 2.54
C ARG A 170 -18.13 1.81 1.28
N PRO A 171 -19.40 1.62 0.87
CA PRO A 171 -19.94 2.23 -0.33
C PRO A 171 -19.90 3.77 -0.29
N ASP A 172 -19.95 4.37 0.91
CA ASP A 172 -19.78 5.81 1.14
C ASP A 172 -18.45 6.35 0.60
N LEU A 173 -17.39 5.53 0.62
CA LEU A 173 -16.07 5.92 0.10
C LEU A 173 -16.01 5.89 -1.44
N LEU A 174 -17.01 5.31 -2.09
CA LEU A 174 -17.07 5.09 -3.54
C LEU A 174 -17.89 6.13 -4.30
N GLU A 175 -18.55 7.06 -3.61
CA GLU A 175 -19.43 8.05 -4.27
C GLU A 175 -18.68 9.29 -4.76
N GLU A 176 -17.56 9.61 -4.10
CA GLU A 176 -16.76 10.81 -4.35
C GLU A 176 -15.29 10.45 -4.48
N GLU A 177 -14.61 11.20 -5.35
CA GLU A 177 -13.16 11.19 -5.46
C GLU A 177 -12.55 12.37 -4.71
N VAL A 178 -11.34 12.19 -4.19
CA VAL A 178 -10.56 13.29 -3.66
C VAL A 178 -9.67 13.85 -4.76
N SER A 179 -9.82 15.14 -5.02
CA SER A 179 -8.92 15.92 -5.87
C SER A 179 -7.92 16.70 -5.02
N VAL A 180 -6.67 16.74 -5.44
CA VAL A 180 -5.63 17.62 -4.86
C VAL A 180 -5.56 18.89 -5.71
N LEU A 181 -5.78 20.04 -5.07
CA LEU A 181 -5.70 21.35 -5.73
C LEU A 181 -4.25 21.82 -5.85
N GLN A 182 -4.02 22.87 -6.64
CA GLN A 182 -2.67 23.42 -6.87
C GLN A 182 -1.99 23.93 -5.60
N ASP A 183 -2.77 24.33 -4.59
CA ASP A 183 -2.28 24.77 -3.28
C ASP A 183 -2.01 23.60 -2.31
N GLY A 184 -2.17 22.35 -2.77
CA GLY A 184 -2.01 21.13 -1.98
C GLY A 184 -3.20 20.78 -1.10
N SER A 185 -4.28 21.56 -1.13
CA SER A 185 -5.51 21.22 -0.39
C SER A 185 -6.27 20.07 -1.05
N TYR A 186 -7.05 19.35 -0.24
CA TYR A 186 -7.86 18.22 -0.67
C TYR A 186 -9.34 18.63 -0.72
N VAL A 187 -10.02 18.28 -1.81
CA VAL A 187 -11.47 18.50 -1.95
C VAL A 187 -12.17 17.25 -2.43
N LEU A 188 -13.39 17.02 -1.93
CA LEU A 188 -14.26 15.99 -2.46
C LEU A 188 -14.94 16.48 -3.73
N ARG A 189 -15.06 15.58 -4.70
CA ARG A 189 -15.85 15.80 -5.91
C ARG A 189 -16.73 14.58 -6.15
N PRO A 190 -18.00 14.77 -6.56
CA PRO A 190 -18.78 13.67 -7.08
C PRO A 190 -17.99 12.99 -8.19
N ILE A 191 -17.92 11.66 -8.15
CA ILE A 191 -17.40 10.93 -9.30
C ILE A 191 -18.37 11.22 -10.43
N SER A 192 -17.93 12.04 -11.39
CA SER A 192 -18.73 12.28 -12.59
C SER A 192 -19.01 10.90 -13.15
N ALA A 193 -20.29 10.55 -13.32
CA ALA A 193 -20.68 9.37 -14.05
C ALA A 193 -20.02 9.52 -15.43
N ALA A 194 -18.85 8.92 -15.60
CA ALA A 194 -18.15 8.94 -16.86
C ALA A 194 -19.13 8.30 -17.81
N THR A 195 -19.64 9.13 -18.72
CA THR A 195 -20.51 8.78 -19.83
C THR A 195 -20.08 7.41 -20.31
N SER A 196 -20.89 6.39 -20.02
CA SER A 196 -20.76 5.06 -20.60
C SER A 196 -20.96 5.24 -22.10
N GLY A 197 -19.85 5.51 -22.79
CA GLY A 197 -19.71 5.51 -24.24
C GLY A 197 -19.02 4.23 -24.68
#